data_AF-A0A5B8TFG8-F1
#
_entry.id   AF-A0A5B8TFG8-F1
#
_cell.length_a   1.000
_cell.length_b   1.000
_cell.length_c   1.000
_cell.angle_alpha   90.00
_cell.angle_beta   90.00
_cell.angle_gamma   90.00
#
_symmetry.space_group_name_H-M   'P 1'
#
loop_
_entity.id
_entity.type
_entity.pdbx_description
1 polymer ?
#
loop_
_entity_poly.entity_id
_entity_poly.type
_entity_poly.pdbx_seq_one_letter_code
_entity_poly.pdbx_strand_id
1 'polypeptide(L)'
;MRKLIISITTLLSVTMLLTACHSQSSASDSAARSSSVDRNQSTYELQQKYVALTDAAMKPVTLVNQQSKSANNQLSDSLNTATQSIDQLNTELKHNRTHVKLTKALLHYSQTITSLLTTLKNANNSAYSRNFIALNTEAQQIAKKYFNGEQPDSLKNVLSYQAENNTYASGNTLNTKNFQLKFSKIQIVSDDNNGKVILFTYTFKNKSNADLTPATILQQYGEFQQDGTKLNEGIPATSYQQSETSYATNSNQAKTAVAAGQTVTAVVGLALKNDTSTVEYVASNPTNKESIGTISIQLQQNK
;
A
#
# COMPACT_ATOMS: atom_id res chain seq x y z
N MET A 1 -46.61 -20.46 43.48
CA MET A 1 -46.57 -21.57 42.52
C MET A 1 -45.27 -22.35 42.73
N ARG A 2 -45.37 -23.67 42.73
CA ARG A 2 -44.31 -24.64 43.03
C ARG A 2 -43.33 -24.82 41.85
N LYS A 3 -42.04 -25.04 42.19
CA LYS A 3 -41.03 -25.95 41.59
C LYS A 3 -40.73 -25.80 40.07
N LEU A 4 -39.49 -25.75 39.59
CA LEU A 4 -38.48 -26.81 39.66
C LEU A 4 -37.06 -26.29 39.36
N ILE A 5 -36.09 -26.86 40.06
CA ILE A 5 -34.66 -26.95 39.74
C ILE A 5 -34.47 -28.06 38.70
N ILE A 6 -33.67 -27.86 37.64
CA ILE A 6 -32.78 -28.89 37.08
C ILE A 6 -31.50 -28.21 36.52
N SER A 7 -30.37 -28.53 37.15
CA SER A 7 -29.03 -28.40 36.59
C SER A 7 -28.71 -29.66 35.77
N ILE A 8 -28.15 -29.51 34.57
CA ILE A 8 -27.34 -30.57 33.93
C ILE A 8 -26.07 -29.93 33.38
N THR A 9 -24.98 -30.27 34.03
CA THR A 9 -23.60 -30.30 33.53
C THR A 9 -23.46 -31.30 32.40
N THR A 10 -22.85 -30.90 31.27
CA THR A 10 -21.96 -31.80 30.52
C THR A 10 -20.85 -31.02 29.83
N LEU A 11 -19.66 -31.43 30.22
CA LEU A 11 -18.31 -31.11 29.80
C LEU A 11 -18.04 -31.67 28.39
N LEU A 12 -17.40 -30.89 27.50
CA LEU A 12 -16.55 -31.45 26.43
C LEU A 12 -15.53 -30.39 25.99
N SER A 13 -14.42 -30.40 26.70
CA SER A 13 -13.12 -29.84 26.36
C SER A 13 -12.45 -30.70 25.28
N VAL A 14 -12.03 -30.08 24.17
CA VAL A 14 -10.97 -30.61 23.30
C VAL A 14 -9.90 -29.53 23.13
N THR A 15 -8.98 -29.50 24.08
CA THR A 15 -7.66 -28.89 23.93
C THR A 15 -6.73 -29.94 23.32
N MET A 16 -6.32 -29.77 22.06
CA MET A 16 -5.21 -30.55 21.52
C MET A 16 -3.89 -29.93 21.98
N LEU A 17 -3.33 -30.53 23.03
CA LEU A 17 -1.93 -30.43 23.42
C LEU A 17 -1.10 -31.29 22.45
N LEU A 18 -0.17 -30.66 21.71
CA LEU A 18 0.93 -31.37 21.07
C LEU A 18 2.10 -31.42 22.06
N THR A 19 2.15 -32.50 22.83
CA THR A 19 3.33 -32.91 23.59
C THR A 19 4.43 -33.40 22.64
N ALA A 20 5.63 -32.87 22.86
CA ALA A 20 6.87 -33.39 22.32
C ALA A 20 7.13 -34.81 22.87
N CYS A 21 7.43 -35.75 21.97
CA CYS A 21 8.13 -36.99 22.30
C CYS A 21 9.48 -36.97 21.58
N HIS A 22 10.54 -37.16 22.38
CA HIS A 22 11.92 -37.34 21.95
C HIS A 22 12.32 -38.81 22.19
N SER A 23 13.38 -39.26 21.49
CA SER A 23 13.97 -40.61 21.39
C SER A 23 13.33 -41.47 20.28
N GLN A 24 14.06 -42.13 19.38
CA GLN A 24 15.43 -42.64 19.41
C GLN A 24 15.94 -42.85 17.95
N SER A 25 17.25 -42.75 17.73
CA SER A 25 17.89 -42.77 16.42
C SER A 25 17.78 -44.11 15.67
N SER A 26 17.50 -44.03 14.37
CA SER A 26 17.99 -44.98 13.37
C SER A 26 18.37 -44.20 12.13
N ALA A 27 19.66 -44.12 11.83
CA ALA A 27 20.15 -43.60 10.56
C ALA A 27 19.80 -44.60 9.45
N SER A 28 19.07 -44.15 8.45
CA SER A 28 19.14 -44.70 7.10
C SER A 28 19.01 -43.54 6.13
N ASP A 29 20.13 -43.24 5.47
CA ASP A 29 20.20 -42.36 4.31
C ASP A 29 19.11 -42.71 3.32
N SER A 30 18.20 -41.75 3.11
CA SER A 30 17.37 -41.68 1.94
C SER A 30 17.14 -40.21 1.70
N ALA A 31 18.02 -39.63 0.88
CA ALA A 31 17.79 -38.34 0.27
C ALA A 31 16.39 -38.38 -0.38
N ALA A 32 15.42 -37.76 0.30
CA ALA A 32 14.12 -37.49 -0.27
C ALA A 32 14.34 -36.46 -1.37
N ARG A 33 14.70 -36.95 -2.56
CA ARG A 33 14.49 -36.24 -3.81
C ARG A 33 12.99 -35.98 -3.88
N SER A 34 12.58 -34.78 -3.47
CA SER A 34 11.25 -34.26 -3.74
C SER A 34 11.07 -34.21 -5.24
N SER A 35 10.56 -35.30 -5.83
CA SER A 35 10.07 -35.29 -7.19
C SER A 35 8.89 -34.33 -7.20
N SER A 36 9.12 -33.12 -7.72
CA SER A 36 8.05 -32.17 -7.97
C SER A 36 7.20 -32.73 -9.11
N VAL A 37 6.18 -33.52 -8.74
CA VAL A 37 5.30 -34.19 -9.69
C VAL A 37 4.40 -33.12 -10.30
N ASP A 38 4.48 -32.99 -11.63
CA ASP A 38 3.53 -32.19 -12.39
C ASP A 38 2.09 -32.58 -12.07
N ARG A 39 1.21 -31.59 -11.90
CA ARG A 39 -0.19 -31.81 -11.48
C ARG A 39 -1.16 -31.19 -12.48
N ASN A 40 -2.30 -31.83 -12.64
CA ASN A 40 -3.45 -31.23 -13.33
C ASN A 40 -4.30 -30.53 -12.26
N GLN A 41 -4.70 -29.29 -12.52
CA GLN A 41 -5.58 -28.53 -11.64
C GLN A 41 -6.88 -28.19 -12.36
N SER A 42 -7.98 -28.23 -11.63
CA SER A 42 -9.29 -27.78 -12.11
C SER A 42 -9.40 -26.26 -12.13
N THR A 43 -10.38 -25.72 -12.86
CA THR A 43 -10.73 -24.28 -12.81
C THR A 43 -11.03 -23.82 -11.38
N TYR A 44 -11.68 -24.66 -10.56
CA TYR A 44 -11.99 -24.35 -9.17
C TYR A 44 -10.73 -24.20 -8.32
N GLU A 45 -9.78 -25.13 -8.43
CA GLU A 45 -8.49 -25.02 -7.73
C GLU A 45 -7.71 -23.76 -8.17
N LEU A 46 -7.78 -23.41 -9.45
CA LEU A 46 -7.16 -22.19 -9.96
C LEU A 46 -7.87 -20.92 -9.46
N GLN A 47 -9.19 -20.96 -9.25
CA GLN A 47 -9.94 -19.88 -8.58
C GLN A 47 -9.51 -19.73 -7.12
N GLN A 48 -9.32 -20.83 -6.39
CA GLN A 48 -8.81 -20.78 -5.02
C GLN A 48 -7.40 -20.16 -4.95
N LYS A 49 -6.54 -20.46 -5.93
CA LYS A 49 -5.22 -19.82 -6.03
C LYS A 49 -5.30 -18.33 -6.36
N TYR A 50 -6.23 -17.93 -7.22
CA TYR A 50 -6.51 -16.53 -7.49
C TYR A 50 -6.90 -15.78 -6.20
N VAL A 51 -7.82 -16.34 -5.41
CA VAL A 51 -8.22 -15.80 -4.10
C VAL A 51 -7.02 -15.73 -3.16
N ALA A 52 -6.26 -16.82 -2.99
CA ALA A 52 -5.12 -16.88 -2.08
C ALA A 52 -4.00 -15.87 -2.45
N LEU A 53 -3.73 -15.69 -3.74
CA LEU A 53 -2.79 -14.67 -4.23
C LEU A 53 -3.25 -13.26 -3.82
N THR A 54 -4.52 -12.95 -4.05
CA THR A 54 -5.08 -11.65 -3.69
C THR A 54 -5.11 -11.43 -2.17
N ASP A 55 -5.49 -12.43 -1.39
CA ASP A 55 -5.53 -12.36 0.08
C ASP A 55 -4.14 -12.09 0.67
N ALA A 56 -3.13 -12.79 0.17
CA ALA A 56 -1.74 -12.57 0.56
C ALA A 56 -1.30 -11.11 0.30
N ALA A 57 -1.73 -10.52 -0.81
CA ALA A 57 -1.44 -9.13 -1.16
C ALA A 57 -2.20 -8.12 -0.28
N MET A 58 -3.49 -8.37 -0.03
CA MET A 58 -4.39 -7.40 0.60
C MET A 58 -4.16 -7.27 2.10
N LYS A 59 -3.58 -8.27 2.77
CA LYS A 59 -3.27 -8.18 4.20
C LYS A 59 -2.24 -7.07 4.52
N PRO A 60 -1.05 -7.01 3.88
CA PRO A 60 -0.14 -5.86 4.01
C PRO A 60 -0.78 -4.53 3.60
N VAL A 61 -1.55 -4.51 2.51
CA VAL A 61 -2.25 -3.30 2.05
C VAL A 61 -3.24 -2.79 3.10
N THR A 62 -3.95 -3.69 3.77
CA THR A 62 -4.89 -3.35 4.83
C THR A 62 -4.17 -2.72 6.02
N LEU A 63 -3.04 -3.29 6.46
CA LEU A 63 -2.22 -2.72 7.53
C LEU A 63 -1.74 -1.31 7.21
N VAL A 64 -1.31 -1.09 5.96
CA VAL A 64 -0.90 0.24 5.48
C VAL A 64 -2.07 1.22 5.44
N ASN A 65 -3.25 0.77 5.01
CA ASN A 65 -4.43 1.63 4.89
C ASN A 65 -5.10 1.92 6.24
N GLN A 66 -5.00 1.03 7.23
CA GLN A 66 -5.70 1.13 8.51
C GLN A 66 -4.83 1.65 9.67
N GLN A 67 -3.50 1.68 9.51
CA GLN A 67 -2.51 2.17 10.49
C GLN A 67 -2.94 2.09 11.97
N SER A 68 -3.09 0.87 12.50
CA SER A 68 -3.10 0.71 13.96
C SER A 68 -1.70 1.07 14.52
N LYS A 69 -1.60 1.54 15.78
CA LYS A 69 -0.30 1.85 16.42
C LYS A 69 0.72 0.69 16.40
N SER A 70 0.28 -0.54 16.10
CA SER A 70 1.10 -1.75 15.93
C SER A 70 1.44 -2.07 14.47
N ALA A 71 0.90 -1.35 13.49
CA ALA A 71 0.96 -1.67 12.06
C ALA A 71 2.38 -1.67 11.50
N ASN A 72 3.28 -0.78 11.94
CA ASN A 72 4.66 -0.77 11.42
C ASN A 72 5.46 -2.02 11.82
N ASN A 73 5.25 -2.53 13.03
CA ASN A 73 5.90 -3.78 13.47
C ASN A 73 5.28 -5.00 12.78
N GLN A 74 3.96 -4.99 12.58
CA GLN A 74 3.24 -6.09 11.93
C GLN A 74 3.40 -6.11 10.39
N LEU A 75 3.75 -4.98 9.78
CA LEU A 75 3.87 -4.86 8.33
C LEU A 75 5.04 -5.70 7.80
N SER A 76 6.20 -5.67 8.45
CA SER A 76 7.37 -6.45 8.04
C SER A 76 7.06 -7.96 8.02
N ASP A 77 6.49 -8.47 9.10
CA ASP A 77 6.08 -9.88 9.20
C ASP A 77 5.00 -10.25 8.20
N SER A 78 4.02 -9.36 8.01
CA SER A 78 2.97 -9.57 7.01
C SER A 78 3.52 -9.57 5.58
N LEU A 79 4.50 -8.71 5.27
CA LEU A 79 5.17 -8.69 3.97
C LEU A 79 5.95 -9.98 3.72
N ASN A 80 6.73 -10.43 4.71
CA ASN A 80 7.49 -11.67 4.61
C ASN A 80 6.58 -12.89 4.40
N THR A 81 5.50 -12.97 5.20
CA THR A 81 4.50 -14.05 5.08
C THR A 81 3.82 -14.02 3.71
N ALA A 82 3.46 -12.84 3.22
CA ALA A 82 2.85 -12.68 1.91
C ALA A 82 3.80 -13.12 0.79
N THR A 83 5.06 -12.67 0.82
CA THR A 83 6.09 -13.07 -0.16
C THR A 83 6.26 -14.60 -0.20
N GLN A 84 6.41 -15.25 0.96
CA GLN A 84 6.54 -16.70 1.03
C GLN A 84 5.31 -17.43 0.46
N SER A 85 4.10 -16.95 0.80
CA SER A 85 2.85 -17.53 0.29
C SER A 85 2.75 -17.42 -1.23
N ILE A 86 3.14 -16.28 -1.80
CA ILE A 86 3.15 -16.06 -3.25
C ILE A 86 4.19 -16.94 -3.95
N ASP A 87 5.38 -17.10 -3.37
CA ASP A 87 6.43 -17.97 -3.93
C ASP A 87 5.99 -19.44 -3.94
N GLN A 88 5.30 -19.89 -2.90
CA GLN A 88 4.70 -21.21 -2.85
C GLN A 88 3.61 -21.37 -3.92
N LEU A 89 2.66 -20.44 -3.98
CA LEU A 89 1.58 -20.46 -4.98
C LEU A 89 2.13 -20.44 -6.41
N ASN A 90 3.18 -19.68 -6.66
CA ASN A 90 3.90 -19.64 -7.94
C ASN A 90 4.53 -20.97 -8.31
N THR A 91 5.16 -21.63 -7.34
CA THR A 91 5.75 -22.96 -7.53
C THR A 91 4.65 -23.95 -7.93
N GLU A 92 3.53 -23.97 -7.21
CA GLU A 92 2.41 -24.86 -7.51
C GLU A 92 1.78 -24.57 -8.88
N LEU A 93 1.61 -23.29 -9.25
CA LEU A 93 1.09 -22.90 -10.57
C LEU A 93 2.02 -23.33 -11.72
N LYS A 94 3.35 -23.27 -11.53
CA LYS A 94 4.33 -23.70 -12.55
C LYS A 94 4.26 -25.21 -12.84
N HIS A 95 3.80 -26.01 -11.89
CA HIS A 95 3.60 -27.44 -12.05
C HIS A 95 2.23 -27.80 -12.65
N ASN A 96 1.35 -26.83 -12.89
CA ASN A 96 0.06 -27.09 -13.51
C ASN A 96 0.20 -27.37 -15.02
N ARG A 97 -0.36 -28.50 -15.48
CA ARG A 97 -0.36 -28.89 -16.90
C ARG A 97 -1.69 -28.62 -17.63
N THR A 98 -2.76 -28.26 -16.92
CA THR A 98 -4.07 -27.93 -17.50
C THR A 98 -4.34 -26.42 -17.50
N HIS A 99 -5.39 -26.00 -18.22
CA HIS A 99 -5.85 -24.60 -18.29
C HIS A 99 -4.74 -23.55 -18.53
N VAL A 100 -3.80 -23.86 -19.44
CA VAL A 100 -2.55 -23.11 -19.69
C VAL A 100 -2.73 -21.57 -19.73
N LYS A 101 -3.80 -21.08 -20.36
CA LYS A 101 -4.07 -19.64 -20.44
C LYS A 101 -4.39 -19.01 -19.08
N LEU A 102 -5.21 -19.68 -18.26
CA LEU A 102 -5.53 -19.23 -16.90
C LEU A 102 -4.30 -19.33 -16.01
N THR A 103 -3.55 -20.43 -16.07
CA THR A 103 -2.29 -20.59 -15.32
C THR A 103 -1.31 -19.47 -15.63
N LYS A 104 -1.12 -19.12 -16.91
CA LYS A 104 -0.28 -17.98 -17.31
C LYS A 104 -0.80 -16.64 -16.77
N ALA A 105 -2.10 -16.42 -16.76
CA ALA A 105 -2.69 -15.22 -16.19
C ALA A 105 -2.44 -15.12 -14.68
N LEU A 106 -2.58 -16.22 -13.93
CA LEU A 106 -2.31 -16.25 -12.49
C LEU A 106 -0.82 -16.07 -12.16
N LEU A 107 0.07 -16.63 -12.99
CA LEU A 107 1.52 -16.40 -12.87
C LEU A 107 1.93 -14.97 -13.18
N HIS A 108 1.25 -14.28 -14.10
CA HIS A 108 1.49 -12.86 -14.34
C HIS A 108 0.91 -12.02 -13.19
N TYR A 109 -0.29 -12.36 -12.73
CA TYR A 109 -0.93 -11.67 -11.61
C TYR A 109 -0.11 -11.74 -10.32
N SER A 110 0.53 -12.88 -10.05
CA SER A 110 1.46 -13.00 -8.93
C SER A 110 2.69 -12.10 -9.07
N GLN A 111 3.20 -11.86 -10.30
CA GLN A 111 4.28 -10.90 -10.55
C GLN A 111 3.83 -9.46 -10.28
N THR A 112 2.60 -9.12 -10.69
CA THR A 112 1.97 -7.83 -10.38
C THR A 112 1.84 -7.64 -8.87
N ILE A 113 1.43 -8.68 -8.13
CA ILE A 113 1.38 -8.67 -6.66
C ILE A 113 2.78 -8.48 -6.06
N THR A 114 3.78 -9.24 -6.51
CA THR A 114 5.16 -9.12 -6.01
C THR A 114 5.71 -7.71 -6.23
N SER A 115 5.38 -7.07 -7.34
CA SER A 115 5.75 -5.68 -7.62
C SER A 115 5.11 -4.73 -6.61
N LEU A 116 3.82 -4.89 -6.31
CA LEU A 116 3.14 -4.12 -5.25
C LEU A 116 3.79 -4.34 -3.88
N LEU A 117 4.00 -5.59 -3.46
CA LEU A 117 4.62 -5.88 -2.16
C LEU A 117 6.03 -5.32 -2.05
N THR A 118 6.79 -5.31 -3.14
CA THR A 118 8.11 -4.68 -3.21
C THR A 118 8.02 -3.16 -2.99
N THR A 119 6.99 -2.50 -3.54
CA THR A 119 6.78 -1.06 -3.26
C THR A 119 6.47 -0.80 -1.80
N LEU A 120 5.71 -1.67 -1.14
CA LEU A 120 5.44 -1.56 0.29
C LEU A 120 6.71 -1.80 1.13
N LYS A 121 7.46 -2.86 0.82
CA LYS A 121 8.73 -3.21 1.48
C LYS A 121 9.75 -2.09 1.38
N ASN A 122 9.86 -1.47 0.21
CA ASN A 122 10.82 -0.40 -0.04
C ASN A 122 10.27 0.99 0.27
N ALA A 123 9.08 1.09 0.88
CA ALA A 123 8.38 2.36 1.08
C ALA A 123 8.34 3.25 -0.18
N ASN A 124 8.29 2.64 -1.38
CA ASN A 124 8.28 3.34 -2.66
C ASN A 124 6.86 3.79 -3.00
N ASN A 125 6.46 4.86 -2.33
CA ASN A 125 5.12 5.41 -2.40
C ASN A 125 4.73 5.95 -3.77
N SER A 126 5.69 6.41 -4.58
CA SER A 126 5.46 6.83 -5.96
C SER A 126 5.02 5.67 -6.88
N ALA A 127 5.52 4.46 -6.59
CA ALA A 127 5.22 3.27 -7.36
C ALA A 127 4.00 2.50 -6.81
N TYR A 128 3.70 2.61 -5.52
CA TYR A 128 2.60 1.90 -4.87
C TYR A 128 1.25 2.07 -5.59
N SER A 129 0.80 3.31 -5.80
CA SER A 129 -0.50 3.59 -6.43
C SER A 129 -0.62 2.97 -7.83
N ARG A 130 0.45 3.07 -8.63
CA ARG A 130 0.48 2.45 -9.97
C ARG A 130 0.35 0.92 -9.88
N ASN A 131 1.09 0.30 -8.97
CA ASN A 131 1.06 -1.15 -8.80
C ASN A 131 -0.27 -1.65 -8.22
N PHE A 132 -0.90 -0.90 -7.31
CA PHE A 132 -2.22 -1.24 -6.79
C PHE A 132 -3.30 -1.15 -7.88
N ILE A 133 -3.28 -0.10 -8.72
CA ILE A 133 -4.19 0.03 -9.86
C ILE A 133 -3.98 -1.09 -10.88
N ALA A 134 -2.71 -1.44 -11.17
CA ALA A 134 -2.37 -2.55 -12.05
C ALA A 134 -2.93 -3.88 -11.51
N LEU A 135 -2.72 -4.16 -10.22
CA LEU A 135 -3.29 -5.33 -9.54
C LEU A 135 -4.81 -5.35 -9.64
N ASN A 136 -5.50 -4.25 -9.31
CA ASN A 136 -6.96 -4.20 -9.36
C ASN A 136 -7.48 -4.42 -10.79
N THR A 137 -6.85 -3.79 -11.78
CA THR A 137 -7.22 -3.93 -13.19
C THR A 137 -7.04 -5.37 -13.65
N GLU A 138 -5.93 -6.00 -13.31
CA GLU A 138 -5.65 -7.38 -13.68
C GLU A 138 -6.59 -8.36 -12.97
N ALA A 139 -6.88 -8.15 -11.69
CA ALA A 139 -7.87 -8.93 -10.94
C ALA A 139 -9.24 -8.88 -11.62
N GLN A 140 -9.70 -7.69 -12.02
CA GLN A 140 -10.95 -7.50 -12.77
C GLN A 140 -10.95 -8.24 -14.11
N GLN A 141 -9.84 -8.17 -14.86
CA GLN A 141 -9.70 -8.87 -16.14
C GLN A 141 -9.75 -10.39 -15.97
N ILE A 142 -9.06 -10.93 -14.96
CA ILE A 142 -9.05 -12.36 -14.65
C ILE A 142 -10.45 -12.81 -14.21
N ALA A 143 -11.06 -12.09 -13.26
CA ALA A 143 -12.41 -12.36 -12.78
C ALA A 143 -13.41 -12.42 -13.93
N LYS A 144 -13.44 -11.38 -14.78
CA LYS A 144 -14.36 -11.31 -15.93
C LYS A 144 -14.14 -12.45 -16.93
N LYS A 145 -12.88 -12.79 -17.21
CA LYS A 145 -12.53 -13.74 -18.27
C LYS A 145 -12.65 -15.20 -17.84
N TYR A 146 -12.38 -15.51 -16.58
CA TYR A 146 -12.22 -16.89 -16.12
C TYR A 146 -13.15 -17.29 -14.97
N PHE A 147 -13.68 -16.32 -14.22
CA PHE A 147 -14.43 -16.56 -12.97
C PHE A 147 -15.77 -15.81 -12.93
N ASN A 148 -16.44 -15.63 -14.08
CA ASN A 148 -17.77 -15.01 -14.17
C ASN A 148 -17.91 -13.63 -13.50
N GLY A 149 -16.82 -12.86 -13.47
CA GLY A 149 -16.78 -11.53 -12.82
C GLY A 149 -16.55 -11.58 -11.31
N GLU A 150 -16.39 -12.75 -10.72
CA GLU A 150 -16.17 -12.91 -9.28
C GLU A 150 -14.76 -12.48 -8.86
N GLN A 151 -14.70 -11.51 -7.96
CA GLN A 151 -13.46 -11.01 -7.37
C GLN A 151 -13.30 -11.51 -5.93
N PRO A 152 -12.06 -11.66 -5.42
CA PRO A 152 -11.79 -12.04 -4.04
C PRO A 152 -12.30 -10.97 -3.07
N ASP A 153 -12.89 -11.41 -1.96
CA ASP A 153 -13.50 -10.50 -0.99
C ASP A 153 -12.47 -9.62 -0.28
N SER A 154 -11.23 -10.07 -0.10
CA SER A 154 -10.16 -9.24 0.47
C SER A 154 -9.89 -7.98 -0.35
N LEU A 155 -9.90 -8.08 -1.69
CA LEU A 155 -9.76 -6.93 -2.57
C LEU A 155 -10.99 -6.03 -2.51
N LYS A 156 -12.19 -6.62 -2.55
CA LYS A 156 -13.44 -5.85 -2.39
C LYS A 156 -13.45 -5.10 -1.07
N ASN A 157 -13.03 -5.72 0.03
CA ASN A 157 -12.98 -5.11 1.35
C ASN A 157 -11.99 -3.95 1.41
N VAL A 158 -10.81 -4.09 0.80
CA VAL A 158 -9.85 -2.97 0.69
C VAL A 158 -10.44 -1.83 -0.15
N LEU A 159 -11.08 -2.14 -1.28
CA LEU A 159 -11.71 -1.14 -2.14
C LEU A 159 -12.90 -0.46 -1.46
N SER A 160 -13.76 -1.23 -0.78
CA SER A 160 -14.87 -0.73 0.02
C SER A 160 -14.36 0.11 1.18
N TYR A 161 -13.33 -0.33 1.92
CA TYR A 161 -12.70 0.49 2.95
C TYR A 161 -12.18 1.81 2.38
N GLN A 162 -11.48 1.79 1.24
CA GLN A 162 -11.02 3.02 0.58
C GLN A 162 -12.19 3.90 0.10
N ALA A 163 -13.29 3.31 -0.35
CA ALA A 163 -14.48 4.01 -0.83
C ALA A 163 -15.35 4.57 0.31
N GLU A 164 -15.58 3.80 1.36
CA GLU A 164 -16.37 4.12 2.56
C GLU A 164 -15.68 5.18 3.40
N ASN A 165 -14.37 5.04 3.61
CA ASN A 165 -13.64 5.95 4.48
C ASN A 165 -13.30 7.28 3.78
N ASN A 166 -13.34 7.34 2.44
CA ASN A 166 -13.13 8.51 1.56
C ASN A 166 -11.87 9.36 1.83
N THR A 167 -11.13 9.09 2.91
CA THR A 167 -10.11 9.92 3.55
C THR A 167 -8.94 9.01 3.90
N TYR A 168 -7.89 8.99 3.07
CA TYR A 168 -6.69 8.17 3.28
C TYR A 168 -5.45 8.88 2.73
N ALA A 169 -4.29 8.57 3.29
CA ALA A 169 -2.97 8.98 2.81
C ALA A 169 -2.11 7.74 2.60
N SER A 170 -1.94 7.34 1.34
CA SER A 170 -1.25 6.10 0.99
C SER A 170 -0.60 6.23 -0.39
N GLY A 171 0.59 5.64 -0.54
CA GLY A 171 1.40 5.87 -1.72
C GLY A 171 1.72 7.35 -1.86
N ASN A 172 1.49 7.90 -3.05
CA ASN A 172 1.66 9.33 -3.32
C ASN A 172 0.35 10.12 -3.24
N THR A 173 -0.72 9.58 -2.67
CA THR A 173 -2.05 10.18 -2.72
C THR A 173 -2.62 10.43 -1.32
N LEU A 174 -3.07 11.66 -1.09
CA LEU A 174 -3.99 12.04 -0.03
C LEU A 174 -5.37 12.25 -0.67
N ASN A 175 -6.33 11.40 -0.36
CA ASN A 175 -7.69 11.51 -0.85
C ASN A 175 -8.60 11.82 0.32
N THR A 176 -9.58 12.71 0.16
CA THR A 176 -10.67 12.98 1.13
C THR A 176 -12.00 13.05 0.39
N LYS A 177 -13.14 13.22 1.07
CA LYS A 177 -14.41 13.51 0.38
C LYS A 177 -14.32 14.79 -0.48
N ASN A 178 -13.59 15.79 0.00
CA ASN A 178 -13.60 17.15 -0.54
C ASN A 178 -12.48 17.44 -1.53
N PHE A 179 -11.40 16.68 -1.52
CA PHE A 179 -10.28 16.89 -2.44
C PHE A 179 -9.46 15.62 -2.65
N GLN A 180 -8.59 15.66 -3.64
CA GLN A 180 -7.54 14.68 -3.83
C GLN A 180 -6.23 15.40 -4.16
N LEU A 181 -5.17 15.01 -3.48
CA LEU A 181 -3.81 15.48 -3.72
C LEU A 181 -2.96 14.28 -4.10
N LYS A 182 -2.23 14.38 -5.21
CA LYS A 182 -1.33 13.32 -5.68
C LYS A 182 0.04 13.89 -6.03
N PHE A 183 1.08 13.47 -5.30
CA PHE A 183 2.46 13.85 -5.60
C PHE A 183 2.91 13.18 -6.91
N SER A 184 3.26 13.98 -7.90
CA SER A 184 3.54 13.57 -9.28
C SER A 184 5.02 13.62 -9.63
N LYS A 185 5.78 14.56 -9.06
CA LYS A 185 7.23 14.71 -9.25
C LYS A 185 7.88 15.09 -7.93
N ILE A 186 9.02 14.46 -7.64
CA ILE A 186 9.85 14.73 -6.46
C ILE A 186 11.25 14.98 -6.97
N GLN A 187 11.86 16.09 -6.54
CA GLN A 187 13.20 16.49 -6.98
C GLN A 187 13.92 17.21 -5.84
N ILE A 188 15.22 17.01 -5.72
CA ILE A 188 16.07 17.73 -4.77
C ILE A 188 16.89 18.72 -5.57
N VAL A 189 16.85 19.99 -5.15
CA VAL A 189 17.60 21.09 -5.75
C VAL A 189 18.34 21.85 -4.66
N SER A 190 19.25 22.73 -5.04
CA SER A 190 19.93 23.63 -4.09
C SER A 190 19.11 24.91 -3.87
N ASP A 191 19.25 25.53 -2.71
CA ASP A 191 18.94 26.95 -2.49
C ASP A 191 20.14 27.86 -2.84
N ASP A 192 19.96 29.18 -2.73
CA ASP A 192 21.02 30.18 -3.02
C ASP A 192 22.21 30.12 -2.03
N ASN A 193 22.06 29.43 -0.90
CA ASN A 193 23.09 29.24 0.13
C ASN A 193 23.71 27.82 0.10
N ASN A 194 23.50 27.05 -0.98
CA ASN A 194 23.90 25.65 -1.12
C ASN A 194 23.21 24.67 -0.14
N GLY A 195 22.16 25.09 0.57
CA GLY A 195 21.26 24.20 1.28
C GLY A 195 20.44 23.34 0.30
N LYS A 196 19.86 22.25 0.80
CA LYS A 196 19.08 21.31 -0.01
C LYS A 196 17.58 21.54 0.19
N VAL A 197 16.86 21.70 -0.92
CA VAL A 197 15.41 21.85 -0.96
C VAL A 197 14.81 20.70 -1.74
N ILE A 198 13.88 19.98 -1.12
CA ILE A 198 13.05 19.00 -1.82
C ILE A 198 11.79 19.69 -2.32
N LEU A 199 11.49 19.50 -3.61
CA LEU A 199 10.29 20.01 -4.25
C LEU A 199 9.34 18.85 -4.53
N PHE A 200 8.11 19.00 -4.03
CA PHE A 200 7.01 18.09 -4.28
C PHE A 200 6.03 18.76 -5.24
N THR A 201 6.06 18.39 -6.51
CA THR A 201 4.99 18.74 -7.45
C THR A 201 3.83 17.79 -7.24
N TYR A 202 2.62 18.31 -7.17
CA TYR A 202 1.40 17.52 -6.97
C TYR A 202 0.24 18.05 -7.79
N THR A 203 -0.68 17.15 -8.15
CA THR A 203 -1.99 17.52 -8.68
C THR A 203 -2.97 17.67 -7.52
N PHE A 204 -3.73 18.76 -7.50
CA PHE A 204 -4.82 18.99 -6.56
C PHE A 204 -6.15 19.03 -7.30
N LYS A 205 -7.04 18.10 -6.99
CA LYS A 205 -8.42 18.07 -7.48
C LYS A 205 -9.37 18.50 -6.38
N ASN A 206 -10.07 19.60 -6.59
CA ASN A 206 -11.16 20.01 -5.71
C ASN A 206 -12.42 19.20 -6.06
N LYS A 207 -12.89 18.38 -5.12
CA LYS A 207 -14.11 17.56 -5.24
C LYS A 207 -15.28 18.14 -4.44
N SER A 208 -15.05 19.24 -3.73
CA SER A 208 -16.04 19.91 -2.91
C SER A 208 -16.87 20.90 -3.73
N ASN A 209 -17.85 21.51 -3.07
CA ASN A 209 -18.70 22.56 -3.64
C ASN A 209 -18.22 23.98 -3.29
N ALA A 210 -17.05 24.11 -2.65
CA ALA A 210 -16.46 25.38 -2.24
C ALA A 210 -15.04 25.49 -2.81
N ASP A 211 -14.52 26.71 -2.88
CA ASP A 211 -13.16 26.93 -3.33
C ASP A 211 -12.17 26.48 -2.25
N LEU A 212 -11.13 25.74 -2.65
CA LEU A 212 -10.11 25.21 -1.75
C LEU A 212 -8.71 25.63 -2.19
N THR A 213 -7.89 26.08 -1.25
CA THR A 213 -6.48 26.44 -1.51
C THR A 213 -5.56 25.24 -1.25
N PRO A 214 -4.78 24.79 -2.25
CA PRO A 214 -4.00 23.55 -2.13
C PRO A 214 -3.01 23.52 -0.96
N ALA A 215 -2.23 24.59 -0.75
CA ALA A 215 -1.24 24.66 0.33
C ALA A 215 -1.91 24.66 1.72
N THR A 216 -3.02 25.39 1.88
CA THR A 216 -3.80 25.40 3.12
C THR A 216 -4.32 24.00 3.44
N ILE A 217 -4.86 23.30 2.45
CA ILE A 217 -5.37 21.94 2.64
C ILE A 217 -4.25 20.96 2.98
N LEU A 218 -3.12 21.05 2.29
CA LEU A 218 -1.95 20.21 2.55
C LEU A 218 -1.43 20.41 3.99
N GLN A 219 -1.34 21.65 4.47
CA GLN A 219 -0.91 21.94 5.85
C GLN A 219 -1.96 21.55 6.90
N GLN A 220 -3.25 21.65 6.57
CA GLN A 220 -4.33 21.32 7.49
C GLN A 220 -4.41 19.81 7.77
N TYR A 221 -4.12 18.99 6.75
CA TYR A 221 -4.26 17.54 6.82
C TYR A 221 -2.97 16.80 7.16
N GLY A 222 -1.84 17.47 7.32
CA GLY A 222 -0.61 16.80 7.67
C GLY A 222 0.61 17.70 7.69
N GLU A 223 1.72 17.10 8.03
CA GLU A 223 3.01 17.78 8.06
C GLU A 223 4.10 16.89 7.49
N PHE A 224 5.10 17.55 6.89
CA PHE A 224 6.30 16.88 6.44
C PHE A 224 7.32 16.83 7.57
N GLN A 225 7.98 15.70 7.74
CA GLN A 225 9.01 15.49 8.75
C GLN A 225 10.18 14.64 8.25
N GLN A 226 11.34 14.80 8.87
CA GLN A 226 12.46 13.85 8.82
C GLN A 226 12.84 13.48 10.26
N ASP A 227 12.92 12.18 10.54
CA ASP A 227 13.29 11.65 11.86
C ASP A 227 12.40 12.23 12.99
N GLY A 228 11.09 12.32 12.74
CA GLY A 228 10.12 12.92 13.67
C GLY A 228 10.23 14.44 13.88
N THR A 229 11.11 15.11 13.12
CA THR A 229 11.26 16.57 13.15
C THR A 229 10.56 17.19 11.95
N LYS A 230 9.63 18.11 12.20
CA LYS A 230 8.94 18.87 11.15
C LYS A 230 9.92 19.60 10.23
N LEU A 231 9.70 19.49 8.93
CA LEU A 231 10.41 20.26 7.92
C LEU A 231 9.77 21.63 7.73
N ASN A 232 10.61 22.64 7.53
CA ASN A 232 10.19 23.99 7.21
C ASN A 232 10.09 24.19 5.70
N GLU A 233 9.34 25.21 5.28
CA GLU A 233 9.33 25.63 3.88
C GLU A 233 10.75 25.96 3.40
N GLY A 234 11.07 25.48 2.21
CA GLY A 234 12.35 25.69 1.53
C GLY A 234 12.13 26.35 0.19
N ILE A 235 12.99 27.32 -0.14
CA ILE A 235 12.92 28.07 -1.39
C ILE A 235 14.10 27.63 -2.25
N PRO A 236 13.87 27.07 -3.45
CA PRO A 236 14.95 26.69 -4.35
C PRO A 236 15.70 27.92 -4.86
N ALA A 237 16.94 27.72 -5.30
CA ALA A 237 17.82 28.79 -5.77
C ALA A 237 17.14 29.65 -6.84
N THR A 238 17.43 30.94 -6.86
CA THR A 238 16.89 31.89 -7.85
C THR A 238 17.19 31.40 -9.28
N SER A 239 18.37 30.80 -9.50
CA SER A 239 18.74 30.19 -10.78
C SER A 239 17.82 29.03 -11.18
N TYR A 240 17.42 28.17 -10.23
CA TYR A 240 16.45 27.11 -10.47
C TYR A 240 15.09 27.70 -10.86
N GLN A 241 14.60 28.68 -10.10
CA GLN A 241 13.31 29.34 -10.34
C GLN A 241 13.23 29.99 -11.72
N GLN A 242 14.34 30.52 -12.24
CA GLN A 242 14.43 31.08 -13.59
C GLN A 242 14.50 30.01 -14.68
N SER A 243 15.18 28.89 -14.42
CA SER A 243 15.37 27.81 -15.40
C SER A 243 14.16 26.88 -15.55
N GLU A 244 13.43 26.61 -14.46
CA GLU A 244 12.24 25.76 -14.45
C GLU A 244 10.99 26.65 -14.58
N THR A 245 10.58 26.90 -15.82
CA THR A 245 9.47 27.82 -16.15
C THR A 245 8.14 27.44 -15.49
N SER A 246 7.93 26.15 -15.17
CA SER A 246 6.73 25.69 -14.50
C SER A 246 6.70 25.98 -12.99
N TYR A 247 7.85 26.27 -12.37
CA TYR A 247 7.96 26.41 -10.91
C TYR A 247 7.14 27.60 -10.40
N ALA A 248 7.31 28.79 -10.99
CA ALA A 248 6.61 30.00 -10.53
C ALA A 248 5.09 29.84 -10.61
N THR A 249 4.59 29.31 -11.74
CA THR A 249 3.15 29.04 -11.94
C THR A 249 2.63 28.04 -10.92
N ASN A 250 3.31 26.91 -10.73
CA ASN A 250 2.91 25.88 -9.76
C ASN A 250 2.99 26.38 -8.31
N SER A 251 3.96 27.23 -7.99
CA SER A 251 4.16 27.79 -6.65
C SER A 251 3.05 28.79 -6.32
N ASN A 252 2.70 29.65 -7.28
CA ASN A 252 1.55 30.53 -7.16
C ASN A 252 0.25 29.73 -7.06
N GLN A 253 0.08 28.70 -7.89
CA GLN A 253 -1.12 27.86 -7.88
C GLN A 253 -1.33 27.12 -6.55
N ALA A 254 -0.25 26.80 -5.81
CA ALA A 254 -0.37 26.23 -4.48
C ALA A 254 -1.11 27.15 -3.49
N LYS A 255 -1.02 28.47 -3.70
CA LYS A 255 -1.57 29.53 -2.83
C LYS A 255 -2.88 30.12 -3.36
N THR A 256 -3.26 29.79 -4.59
CA THR A 256 -4.50 30.27 -5.22
C THR A 256 -5.64 29.30 -4.99
N ALA A 257 -6.81 29.84 -4.62
CA ALA A 257 -8.01 29.06 -4.44
C ALA A 257 -8.43 28.36 -5.75
N VAL A 258 -8.78 27.08 -5.65
CA VAL A 258 -9.18 26.24 -6.80
C VAL A 258 -10.68 26.05 -6.73
N ALA A 259 -11.38 26.43 -7.79
CA ALA A 259 -12.83 26.28 -7.88
C ALA A 259 -13.31 24.83 -7.78
N ALA A 260 -14.55 24.64 -7.37
CA ALA A 260 -15.21 23.33 -7.31
C ALA A 260 -15.07 22.54 -8.62
N GLY A 261 -14.73 21.26 -8.51
CA GLY A 261 -14.57 20.33 -9.64
C GLY A 261 -13.26 20.49 -10.44
N GLN A 262 -12.48 21.55 -10.21
CA GLN A 262 -11.26 21.81 -10.97
C GLN A 262 -10.08 20.98 -10.49
N THR A 263 -9.13 20.76 -11.39
CA THR A 263 -7.85 20.11 -11.11
C THR A 263 -6.71 21.01 -11.55
N VAL A 264 -5.75 21.23 -10.66
CA VAL A 264 -4.58 22.07 -10.91
C VAL A 264 -3.30 21.35 -10.53
N THR A 265 -2.16 21.86 -11.01
CA THR A 265 -0.83 21.43 -10.55
C THR A 265 -0.24 22.49 -9.64
N ALA A 266 0.35 22.06 -8.52
CA ALA A 266 0.97 22.92 -7.54
C ALA A 266 2.32 22.32 -7.10
N VAL A 267 3.16 23.13 -6.44
CA VAL A 267 4.43 22.68 -5.88
C VAL A 267 4.61 23.23 -4.47
N VAL A 268 5.15 22.40 -3.58
CA VAL A 268 5.65 22.83 -2.28
C VAL A 268 7.14 22.50 -2.18
N GLY A 269 7.91 23.44 -1.64
CA GLY A 269 9.34 23.27 -1.36
C GLY A 269 9.60 23.17 0.13
N LEU A 270 10.47 22.25 0.54
CA LEU A 270 10.83 22.03 1.93
C LEU A 270 12.35 21.98 2.08
N ALA A 271 12.87 22.65 3.11
CA ALA A 271 14.28 22.55 3.46
C ALA A 271 14.56 21.17 4.06
N LEU A 272 15.47 20.42 3.45
CA LEU A 272 15.88 19.12 3.96
C LEU A 272 16.82 19.30 5.16
N LYS A 273 16.60 18.50 6.20
CA LYS A 273 17.55 18.38 7.33
C LYS A 273 18.81 17.62 6.90
N ASN A 274 18.63 16.61 6.06
CA ASN A 274 19.70 15.85 5.43
C ASN A 274 19.15 15.19 4.13
N ASP A 275 20.04 14.64 3.32
CA ASP A 275 19.75 14.04 2.01
C ASP A 275 19.57 12.51 2.05
N THR A 276 19.53 11.90 3.24
CA THR A 276 19.50 10.44 3.42
C THR A 276 18.26 9.93 4.16
N SER A 277 17.79 10.66 5.17
CA SER A 277 16.59 10.35 5.93
C SER A 277 15.36 10.46 5.05
N THR A 278 14.45 9.50 5.24
CA THR A 278 13.14 9.50 4.58
C THR A 278 12.35 10.75 4.98
N VAL A 279 11.76 11.42 4.00
CA VAL A 279 10.79 12.49 4.24
C VAL A 279 9.42 11.86 4.39
N GLU A 280 8.74 12.08 5.50
CA GLU A 280 7.41 11.55 5.75
C GLU A 280 6.39 12.68 5.74
N TYR A 281 5.30 12.53 5.00
CA TYR A 281 4.11 13.35 5.17
C TYR A 281 3.12 12.58 6.05
N VAL A 282 3.01 13.01 7.31
CA VAL A 282 2.14 12.39 8.32
C VAL A 282 0.78 13.05 8.22
N ALA A 283 -0.19 12.33 7.66
CA ALA A 283 -1.53 12.86 7.48
C ALA A 283 -2.41 12.55 8.70
N SER A 284 -3.16 13.54 9.15
CA SER A 284 -4.13 13.41 10.22
C SER A 284 -5.40 14.18 9.91
N ASN A 285 -6.52 13.72 10.44
CA ASN A 285 -7.79 14.41 10.29
C ASN A 285 -7.75 15.70 11.12
N PRO A 286 -8.01 16.86 10.51
CA PRO A 286 -7.84 18.14 11.18
C PRO A 286 -8.74 18.32 12.39
N THR A 287 -9.90 17.65 12.42
CA THR A 287 -10.92 17.78 13.46
C THR A 287 -10.62 16.89 14.66
N ASN A 288 -10.42 15.59 14.44
CA ASN A 288 -10.28 14.61 15.53
C ASN A 288 -8.83 14.14 15.77
N LYS A 289 -7.88 14.61 14.94
CA LYS A 289 -6.44 14.28 15.01
C LYS A 289 -6.11 12.79 14.82
N GLU A 290 -7.06 11.99 14.37
CA GLU A 290 -6.81 10.60 14.01
C GLU A 290 -5.90 10.51 12.78
N SER A 291 -5.01 9.53 12.75
CA SER A 291 -4.14 9.30 11.60
C SER A 291 -4.97 8.96 10.36
N ILE A 292 -4.63 9.58 9.24
CA ILE A 292 -5.16 9.27 7.90
C ILE A 292 -4.18 8.39 7.10
N GLY A 293 -2.94 8.27 7.59
CA GLY A 293 -1.87 7.54 6.95
C GLY A 293 -0.58 8.35 6.84
N THR A 294 0.48 7.69 6.39
CA THR A 294 1.79 8.34 6.20
C THR A 294 2.28 8.07 4.78
N ILE A 295 2.71 9.13 4.12
CA ILE A 295 3.37 9.06 2.81
C ILE A 295 4.88 9.21 3.05
N SER A 296 5.62 8.13 2.90
CA SER A 296 7.08 8.09 3.08
C SER A 296 7.81 8.27 1.75
N ILE A 297 8.81 9.15 1.70
CA ILE A 297 9.59 9.47 0.51
C ILE A 297 11.04 9.17 0.82
N GLN A 298 11.54 8.04 0.33
CA GLN A 298 12.96 7.72 0.43
C GLN A 298 13.74 8.65 -0.49
N LEU A 299 14.73 9.33 0.07
CA LEU A 299 15.70 10.09 -0.69
C LEU A 299 16.74 9.09 -1.19
N GLN A 300 16.67 8.70 -2.47
CA GLN A 300 17.66 7.78 -3.02
C GLN A 300 19.04 8.44 -3.00
N GLN A 301 20.03 7.73 -2.46
CA GLN A 301 21.43 8.00 -2.77
C GLN A 301 21.64 7.73 -4.25
N ASN A 302 21.71 8.77 -5.07
CA ASN A 302 22.46 8.67 -6.31
C ASN A 302 23.92 8.43 -5.90
N LYS A 303 24.38 7.18 -5.99
CA LYS A 303 25.80 6.88 -6.14
C LYS A 303 26.16 6.99 -7.61
#